data_AF-A0A8S9ZB92-F1
#
_entry.id   AF-A0A8S9ZB92-F1
#
_cell.length_a   1.000
_cell.length_b   1.000
_cell.length_c   1.000
_cell.angle_alpha   90.00
_cell.angle_beta   90.00
_cell.angle_gamma   90.00
#
_symmetry.space_group_name_H-M   'P 1'
#
loop_
_entity.id
_entity.type
_entity.pdbx_description
1 polymer ?
#
loop_
_entity_poly.entity_id
_entity_poly.type
_entity_poly.pdbx_seq_one_letter_code
_entity_poly.pdbx_strand_id
1 'polypeptide(L)'
;MNNNSFNLIKTTSTSFYQINLLEQLDSSLFINLLRYLIAANSIGTNTFILYLFIRFYRFRSLRSTQCNLFIAANAGVELIIGLGTALRGSFQFYVLINSITKFSHSLCVWIGSPLTGGFAANQITILVLALDRLAAVATPLKYGHKNKLLVFGSLFLTIAIFIGAIWLSLWGIDDSQSSSTQCSMGINAGPLFSVVWSFFAQCSTLLVFG
;
A
#
# COMPACT_ATOMS: atom_id res chain seq x y z
N MET A 1 38.96 19.89 -26.50
CA MET A 1 37.60 19.94 -25.93
C MET A 1 36.79 18.79 -26.52
N ASN A 2 36.59 17.70 -25.79
CA ASN A 2 35.46 16.75 -25.94
C ASN A 2 35.63 15.60 -24.93
N ASN A 3 35.18 15.81 -23.68
CA ASN A 3 35.17 14.78 -22.62
C ASN A 3 33.77 14.57 -22.02
N ASN A 4 32.70 15.06 -22.66
CA ASN A 4 31.34 14.98 -22.11
C ASN A 4 30.50 13.79 -22.63
N SER A 5 30.99 13.03 -23.61
CA SER A 5 30.22 11.93 -24.23
C SER A 5 30.33 10.58 -23.51
N PHE A 6 31.34 10.39 -22.65
CA PHE A 6 31.59 9.10 -21.99
C PHE A 6 30.80 8.89 -20.69
N ASN A 7 30.39 9.97 -20.02
CA ASN A 7 29.59 9.88 -18.79
C ASN A 7 28.10 9.64 -19.05
N LEU A 8 27.59 9.95 -20.24
CA LEU A 8 26.17 9.74 -20.59
C LEU A 8 25.85 8.27 -20.93
N ILE A 9 26.84 7.53 -21.45
CA ILE A 9 26.70 6.11 -21.85
C ILE A 9 26.75 5.18 -20.62
N LYS A 10 27.50 5.57 -19.58
CA LYS A 10 27.65 4.77 -18.36
C LYS A 10 26.40 4.81 -17.47
N THR A 11 25.68 5.93 -17.44
CA THR A 11 24.38 6.06 -16.74
C THR A 11 23.23 5.39 -17.49
N THR A 12 23.26 5.35 -18.82
CA THR A 12 22.24 4.64 -19.61
C THR A 12 22.39 3.13 -19.50
N SER A 13 23.63 2.61 -19.49
CA SER A 13 23.88 1.17 -19.37
C SER A 13 23.57 0.62 -17.97
N THR A 14 23.90 1.34 -16.88
CA THR A 14 23.50 0.90 -15.53
C THR A 14 22.00 0.92 -15.30
N SER A 15 21.30 1.95 -15.83
CA SER A 15 19.84 2.01 -15.82
C SER A 15 19.21 0.84 -16.59
N PHE A 16 19.73 0.51 -17.77
CA PHE A 16 19.22 -0.60 -18.60
C PHE A 16 19.44 -1.98 -17.95
N TYR A 17 20.58 -2.20 -17.30
CA TYR A 17 20.83 -3.43 -16.54
C TYR A 17 19.96 -3.54 -15.28
N GLN A 18 19.71 -2.44 -14.56
CA GLN A 18 18.79 -2.43 -13.43
C GLN A 18 17.34 -2.72 -13.85
N ILE A 19 16.89 -2.17 -14.99
CA ILE A 19 15.55 -2.41 -15.53
C ILE A 19 15.37 -3.88 -15.90
N ASN A 20 16.35 -4.50 -16.57
CA ASN A 20 16.31 -5.93 -16.92
C ASN A 20 16.33 -6.85 -15.69
N LEU A 21 17.10 -6.50 -14.65
CA LEU A 21 17.15 -7.26 -13.41
C LEU A 21 15.83 -7.16 -12.63
N LEU A 22 15.26 -5.95 -12.52
CA LEU A 22 13.98 -5.73 -11.84
C LEU A 22 12.84 -6.46 -12.55
N GLU A 23 12.84 -6.48 -13.88
CA GLU A 23 11.89 -7.22 -14.71
C GLU A 23 12.00 -8.74 -14.52
N GLN A 24 13.23 -9.28 -14.46
CA GLN A 24 13.45 -10.69 -14.14
C GLN A 24 13.05 -11.04 -12.70
N LEU A 25 13.25 -10.12 -11.75
CA LEU A 25 12.87 -10.34 -10.35
C LEU A 25 11.35 -10.30 -10.18
N ASP A 26 10.67 -9.31 -10.77
CA ASP A 26 9.21 -9.14 -10.71
C ASP A 26 8.45 -10.22 -11.46
N SER A 27 9.07 -10.86 -12.47
CA SER A 27 8.49 -11.99 -13.22
C SER A 27 8.89 -13.36 -12.66
N SER A 28 9.83 -13.43 -11.72
CA SER A 28 10.29 -14.70 -11.19
C SER A 28 9.16 -15.44 -10.45
N LEU A 29 9.01 -16.73 -10.79
CA LEU A 29 7.99 -17.61 -10.19
C LEU A 29 8.12 -17.69 -8.66
N PHE A 30 9.35 -17.60 -8.15
CA PHE A 30 9.64 -17.56 -6.71
C PHE A 30 9.01 -16.34 -6.02
N ILE A 31 9.16 -15.14 -6.59
CA ILE A 31 8.59 -13.91 -6.02
C ILE A 31 7.07 -13.96 -6.05
N ASN A 32 6.47 -14.52 -7.11
CA ASN A 32 5.02 -14.71 -7.17
C ASN A 32 4.50 -15.69 -6.12
N LEU A 33 5.18 -16.82 -5.91
CA LEU A 33 4.84 -17.75 -4.83
C LEU A 33 4.94 -17.10 -3.45
N LEU A 34 6.00 -16.32 -3.20
CA LEU A 34 6.16 -15.58 -1.96
C LEU A 34 5.03 -14.56 -1.75
N ARG A 35 4.64 -13.81 -2.80
CA ARG A 35 3.49 -12.90 -2.77
C ARG A 35 2.21 -13.61 -2.39
N TYR A 36 1.96 -14.80 -2.94
CA TYR A 36 0.78 -15.59 -2.58
C TYR A 36 0.80 -16.09 -1.14
N LEU A 37 1.95 -16.52 -0.62
CA LEU A 37 2.07 -16.92 0.78
C LEU A 37 1.80 -15.74 1.73
N ILE A 38 2.36 -14.57 1.44
CA ILE A 38 2.12 -13.34 2.19
C ILE A 38 0.64 -12.94 2.12
N ALA A 39 0.06 -12.96 0.92
CA ALA A 39 -1.34 -12.64 0.72
C ALA A 39 -2.27 -13.62 1.46
N ALA A 40 -2.02 -14.92 1.38
CA ALA A 40 -2.81 -15.93 2.07
C ALA A 40 -2.75 -15.77 3.60
N ASN A 41 -1.56 -15.52 4.14
CA ASN A 41 -1.39 -15.26 5.57
C ASN A 41 -2.13 -13.98 5.99
N SER A 42 -1.91 -12.88 5.26
CA SER A 42 -2.59 -11.61 5.54
C SER A 42 -4.11 -11.75 5.45
N ILE A 43 -4.64 -12.37 4.39
CA ILE A 43 -6.08 -12.56 4.23
C ILE A 43 -6.64 -13.45 5.35
N GLY A 44 -6.01 -14.59 5.62
CA GLY A 44 -6.50 -15.54 6.62
C GLY A 44 -6.52 -14.96 8.04
N THR A 45 -5.40 -14.38 8.48
CA THR A 45 -5.25 -13.84 9.83
C THR A 45 -6.14 -12.61 10.06
N ASN A 46 -6.18 -11.67 9.11
CA ASN A 46 -6.98 -10.46 9.26
C ASN A 46 -8.49 -10.74 9.10
N THR A 47 -8.88 -11.66 8.22
CA THR A 47 -10.28 -12.12 8.14
C THR A 47 -10.71 -12.76 9.45
N PHE A 48 -9.85 -13.59 10.06
CA PHE A 48 -10.14 -14.20 11.36
C PHE A 48 -10.33 -13.15 12.47
N ILE A 49 -9.46 -12.13 12.54
CA ILE A 49 -9.58 -11.02 13.50
C ILE A 49 -10.91 -10.26 13.30
N LEU A 50 -11.23 -9.89 12.06
CA LEU A 50 -12.48 -9.20 11.74
C LEU A 50 -13.70 -10.07 12.02
N TYR A 51 -13.62 -11.37 11.74
CA TYR A 51 -14.66 -12.33 12.06
C TYR A 51 -14.91 -12.40 13.57
N LEU A 52 -13.85 -12.50 14.39
CA LEU A 52 -13.96 -12.44 15.85
C LEU A 52 -14.58 -11.12 16.30
N PHE A 53 -14.15 -10.01 15.69
CA PHE A 53 -14.65 -8.69 16.01
C PHE A 53 -16.14 -8.53 15.68
N ILE A 54 -16.63 -9.04 14.54
CA ILE A 54 -18.01 -8.86 14.03
C ILE A 54 -18.98 -9.92 14.54
N ARG A 55 -18.59 -11.19 14.57
CA ARG A 55 -19.51 -12.31 14.81
C ARG A 55 -19.77 -12.55 16.30
N PHE A 56 -18.74 -12.45 17.14
CA PHE A 56 -18.88 -12.74 18.55
C PHE A 56 -19.37 -11.53 19.35
N TYR A 57 -20.68 -11.29 19.27
CA TYR A 57 -21.38 -10.31 20.12
C TYR A 57 -21.16 -10.54 21.63
N ARG A 58 -20.83 -11.77 22.03
CA ARG A 58 -20.50 -12.15 23.42
C ARG A 58 -19.26 -11.40 23.94
N PHE A 59 -18.32 -11.00 23.07
CA PHE A 59 -17.17 -10.18 23.45
C PHE A 59 -17.46 -8.69 23.30
N ARG A 60 -18.58 -8.21 23.84
CA ARG A 60 -18.93 -6.78 23.87
C ARG A 60 -17.83 -5.93 24.51
N SER A 61 -17.09 -6.52 25.46
CA SER A 61 -15.88 -5.95 26.06
C SER A 61 -14.80 -5.61 25.03
N LEU A 62 -14.62 -6.44 23.98
CA LEU A 62 -13.63 -6.17 22.93
C LEU A 62 -14.03 -4.93 22.12
N ARG A 63 -15.30 -4.73 21.79
CA ARG A 63 -15.76 -3.50 21.12
C ARG A 63 -15.84 -2.29 22.06
N SER A 64 -15.59 -2.50 23.36
CA SER A 64 -15.72 -1.48 24.39
C SER A 64 -14.46 -0.63 24.58
N THR A 65 -13.38 -0.85 23.83
CA THR A 65 -12.17 -0.01 23.93
C THR A 65 -11.86 0.64 22.58
N GLN A 66 -11.28 1.85 22.61
CA GLN A 66 -10.88 2.55 21.39
C GLN A 66 -9.76 1.81 20.67
N CYS A 67 -8.78 1.30 21.42
CA CYS A 67 -7.71 0.49 20.88
C CYS A 67 -8.20 -0.70 20.05
N ASN A 68 -9.21 -1.44 20.51
CA ASN A 68 -9.69 -2.61 19.77
C ASN A 68 -10.40 -2.22 18.46
N LEU A 69 -10.98 -1.01 18.40
CA LEU A 69 -11.51 -0.47 17.14
C LEU A 69 -10.37 -0.13 16.17
N PHE A 70 -9.26 0.43 16.66
CA PHE A 70 -8.07 0.66 15.83
C PHE A 70 -7.41 -0.63 15.35
N ILE A 71 -7.37 -1.67 16.19
CA ILE A 71 -6.89 -3.00 15.79
C ILE A 71 -7.80 -3.58 14.69
N ALA A 72 -9.11 -3.47 14.83
CA ALA A 72 -10.05 -3.92 13.80
C ALA A 72 -9.92 -3.11 12.50
N ALA A 73 -9.71 -1.79 12.60
CA ALA A 73 -9.45 -0.94 11.44
C ALA A 73 -8.15 -1.34 10.73
N ASN A 74 -7.08 -1.60 11.49
CA ASN A 74 -5.81 -2.08 10.97
C ASN A 74 -5.95 -3.43 10.25
N ALA A 75 -6.69 -4.37 10.85
CA ALA A 75 -6.98 -5.65 10.20
C ALA A 75 -7.75 -5.47 8.88
N GLY A 76 -8.68 -4.50 8.82
CA GLY A 76 -9.36 -4.13 7.57
C GLY A 76 -8.40 -3.62 6.49
N VAL A 77 -7.45 -2.76 6.86
CA VAL A 77 -6.44 -2.24 5.92
C VAL A 77 -5.49 -3.34 5.45
N GLU A 78 -5.00 -4.19 6.36
CA GLU A 78 -4.14 -5.32 6.03
C GLU A 78 -4.84 -6.32 5.11
N LEU A 79 -6.16 -6.53 5.28
CA LEU A 79 -6.96 -7.34 4.36
C LEU A 79 -6.95 -6.76 2.94
N ILE A 80 -7.07 -5.43 2.80
CA ILE A 80 -6.99 -4.75 1.49
C ILE A 80 -5.60 -4.93 0.87
N ILE A 81 -4.52 -4.80 1.67
CA ILE A 81 -3.13 -5.06 1.23
C ILE A 81 -2.98 -6.52 0.76
N GLY A 82 -3.51 -7.47 1.51
CA GLY A 82 -3.48 -8.89 1.15
C GLY A 82 -4.21 -9.18 -0.16
N LEU A 83 -5.42 -8.62 -0.32
CA LEU A 83 -6.20 -8.72 -1.56
C LEU A 83 -5.50 -8.05 -2.75
N GLY A 84 -4.92 -6.86 -2.55
CA GLY A 84 -4.15 -6.16 -3.57
C GLY A 84 -2.90 -6.95 -4.01
N THR A 85 -2.22 -7.59 -3.06
CA THR A 85 -1.08 -8.48 -3.31
C THR A 85 -1.50 -9.71 -4.12
N ALA A 86 -2.61 -10.35 -3.74
CA ALA A 86 -3.17 -11.49 -4.47
C ALA A 86 -3.63 -11.11 -5.88
N LEU A 87 -4.26 -9.94 -6.04
CA LEU A 87 -4.68 -9.40 -7.33
C LEU A 87 -3.48 -9.19 -8.25
N ARG A 88 -2.42 -8.55 -7.76
CA ARG A 88 -1.19 -8.32 -8.52
C ARG A 88 -0.50 -9.63 -8.91
N GLY A 89 -0.37 -10.58 -7.98
CA GLY A 89 0.20 -11.90 -8.27
C GLY A 89 -0.61 -12.68 -9.31
N SER A 90 -1.94 -12.64 -9.20
CA SER A 90 -2.85 -13.31 -10.14
C SER A 90 -2.81 -12.69 -11.52
N PHE A 91 -2.71 -11.36 -11.59
CA PHE A 91 -2.54 -10.67 -12.85
C PHE A 91 -1.20 -11.04 -13.53
N GLN A 92 -0.10 -11.04 -12.80
CA GLN A 92 1.20 -11.44 -13.35
C GLN A 92 1.19 -12.89 -13.85
N PHE A 93 0.55 -13.80 -13.11
CA PHE A 93 0.39 -15.18 -13.53
C PHE A 93 -0.45 -15.30 -14.81
N TYR A 94 -1.56 -14.56 -14.90
CA TYR A 94 -2.40 -14.50 -16.09
C TYR A 94 -1.64 -13.97 -17.31
N VAL A 95 -0.85 -12.92 -17.12
CA VAL A 95 0.03 -12.35 -18.15
C VAL A 95 1.04 -13.37 -18.65
N LEU A 96 1.67 -14.11 -17.73
CA LEU A 96 2.66 -15.14 -18.06
C LEU A 96 2.03 -16.27 -18.88
N ILE A 97 0.85 -16.75 -18.50
CA ILE A 97 0.15 -17.83 -19.23
C ILE A 97 -0.27 -17.39 -20.63
N ASN A 98 -0.78 -16.16 -20.76
CA ASN A 98 -1.34 -15.66 -22.03
C ASN A 98 -0.31 -14.93 -22.90
N SER A 99 0.96 -14.88 -22.49
CA SER A 99 2.05 -14.18 -23.20
C SER A 99 1.71 -12.73 -23.57
N ILE A 100 1.05 -12.01 -22.66
CA ILE A 100 0.63 -10.61 -22.90
C ILE A 100 1.84 -9.70 -22.73
N THR A 101 2.13 -8.87 -23.74
CA THR A 101 3.34 -8.01 -23.78
C THR A 101 3.04 -6.51 -23.81
N LYS A 102 1.76 -6.12 -23.85
CA LYS A 102 1.34 -4.72 -23.94
C LYS A 102 0.23 -4.44 -22.93
N PHE A 103 0.44 -3.41 -22.13
CA PHE A 103 -0.50 -3.00 -21.10
C PHE A 103 -0.85 -1.52 -21.22
N SER A 104 -2.13 -1.19 -21.05
CA SER A 104 -2.55 0.18 -20.80
C SER A 104 -2.03 0.65 -19.45
N HIS A 105 -1.65 1.92 -19.37
CA HIS A 105 -1.12 2.53 -18.14
C HIS A 105 -2.16 2.50 -17.04
N SER A 106 -3.40 2.88 -17.33
CA SER A 106 -4.47 2.88 -16.32
C SER A 106 -4.73 1.50 -15.74
N LEU A 107 -4.71 0.44 -16.56
CA LEU A 107 -4.88 -0.94 -16.09
C LEU A 107 -3.82 -1.32 -15.06
N CYS A 108 -2.55 -0.99 -15.32
CA CYS A 108 -1.46 -1.29 -14.39
C CYS A 108 -1.55 -0.50 -13.09
N VAL A 109 -2.04 0.73 -13.16
CA VAL A 109 -2.27 1.54 -11.97
C VAL A 109 -3.46 1.01 -11.18
N TRP A 110 -4.57 0.62 -11.82
CA TRP A 110 -5.72 0.03 -11.14
C TRP A 110 -5.40 -1.27 -10.40
N ILE A 111 -4.48 -2.07 -10.93
CA ILE A 111 -4.05 -3.32 -10.28
C ILE A 111 -3.11 -3.03 -9.10
N GLY A 112 -2.24 -2.03 -9.23
CA GLY A 112 -1.29 -1.64 -8.18
C GLY A 112 -1.88 -0.74 -7.09
N SER A 113 -2.93 0.02 -7.39
CA SER A 113 -3.46 1.06 -6.53
C SER A 113 -4.06 0.57 -5.21
N PRO A 114 -4.74 -0.60 -5.12
CA PRO A 114 -5.24 -1.10 -3.84
C PRO A 114 -4.10 -1.39 -2.86
N LEU A 115 -2.97 -1.90 -3.37
CA LEU A 115 -1.80 -2.21 -2.57
C LEU A 115 -1.16 -0.93 -2.01
N THR A 116 -0.92 0.06 -2.86
CA THR A 116 -0.30 1.33 -2.46
C THR A 116 -1.22 2.14 -1.55
N GLY A 117 -2.49 2.28 -1.90
CA GLY A 117 -3.47 2.93 -1.03
C GLY A 117 -3.58 2.22 0.31
N GLY A 118 -3.53 0.88 0.31
CA GLY A 118 -3.49 0.06 1.52
C GLY A 118 -2.28 0.39 2.40
N PHE A 119 -1.07 0.45 1.83
CA PHE A 119 0.12 0.86 2.59
C PHE A 119 0.00 2.28 3.17
N ALA A 120 -0.61 3.21 2.43
CA ALA A 120 -0.80 4.59 2.88
C ALA A 120 -1.73 4.65 4.11
N ALA A 121 -2.86 3.95 3.99
CA ALA A 121 -3.81 3.78 5.07
C ALA A 121 -3.18 3.09 6.28
N ASN A 122 -2.30 2.11 6.05
CA ASN A 122 -1.67 1.34 7.13
C ASN A 122 -0.73 2.21 7.97
N GLN A 123 0.12 3.00 7.32
CA GLN A 123 1.04 3.93 8.00
C GLN A 123 0.28 4.88 8.95
N ILE A 124 -0.85 5.41 8.49
CA ILE A 124 -1.69 6.32 9.28
C ILE A 124 -2.40 5.58 10.40
N THR A 125 -2.90 4.37 10.14
CA THR A 125 -3.57 3.56 11.16
C THR A 125 -2.60 3.20 12.29
N ILE A 126 -1.36 2.81 11.96
CA ILE A 126 -0.30 2.52 12.93
C ILE A 126 0.08 3.79 13.71
N LEU A 127 0.21 4.94 13.04
CA LEU A 127 0.50 6.21 13.69
C LEU A 127 -0.61 6.59 14.69
N VAL A 128 -1.88 6.48 14.30
CA VAL A 128 -2.99 6.76 15.21
C VAL A 128 -3.04 5.77 16.37
N LEU A 129 -2.75 4.49 16.13
CA LEU A 129 -2.63 3.49 17.19
C LEU A 129 -1.53 3.87 18.17
N ALA A 130 -0.35 4.28 17.69
CA ALA A 130 0.75 4.71 18.54
C ALA A 130 0.37 5.94 19.38
N LEU A 131 -0.30 6.93 18.77
CA LEU A 131 -0.79 8.12 19.47
C LEU A 131 -1.86 7.78 20.52
N ASP A 132 -2.77 6.83 20.23
CA ASP A 132 -3.75 6.33 21.21
C ASP A 132 -3.07 5.70 22.42
N ARG A 133 -2.03 4.88 22.21
CA ARG A 133 -1.23 4.28 23.29
C ARG A 133 -0.46 5.35 24.08
N LEU A 134 0.13 6.34 23.41
CA LEU A 134 0.82 7.45 24.06
C LEU A 134 -0.13 8.28 24.92
N ALA A 135 -1.33 8.59 24.42
CA ALA A 135 -2.35 9.32 25.17
C ALA A 135 -2.80 8.57 26.44
N ALA A 136 -2.90 7.23 26.35
CA ALA A 136 -3.22 6.37 27.48
C ALA A 136 -2.17 6.43 28.59
N VAL A 137 -0.89 6.48 28.22
CA VAL A 137 0.24 6.56 29.17
C VAL A 137 0.43 7.98 29.71
N ALA A 138 0.40 8.99 28.85
CA ALA A 138 0.65 10.38 29.22
C ALA A 138 -0.49 11.01 30.03
N THR A 139 -1.74 10.60 29.76
CA THR A 139 -2.93 11.18 30.40
C THR A 139 -3.95 10.13 30.84
N PRO A 140 -3.60 9.24 31.79
CA PRO A 140 -4.44 8.10 32.16
C PRO A 140 -5.82 8.52 32.68
N LEU A 141 -5.91 9.64 33.41
CA LEU A 141 -7.16 10.14 33.97
C LEU A 141 -8.14 10.67 32.91
N LYS A 142 -7.64 11.17 31.78
CA LYS A 142 -8.48 11.68 30.68
C LYS A 142 -8.82 10.60 29.65
N TYR A 143 -7.98 9.57 29.52
CA TYR A 143 -8.14 8.49 28.55
C TYR A 143 -9.32 7.56 28.83
N GLY A 144 -9.83 7.50 30.06
CA GLY A 144 -10.95 6.61 30.44
C GLY A 144 -12.26 6.84 29.68
N HIS A 145 -12.45 8.00 29.03
CA HIS A 145 -13.61 8.28 28.20
C HIS A 145 -13.34 7.99 26.72
N LYS A 146 -14.19 7.13 26.13
CA LYS A 146 -14.17 6.88 24.68
C LYS A 146 -14.38 8.18 23.90
N ASN A 147 -13.33 8.67 23.26
CA ASN A 147 -13.43 9.75 22.29
C ASN A 147 -13.91 9.22 20.93
N LYS A 148 -15.24 9.18 20.75
CA LYS A 148 -15.88 8.73 19.49
C LYS A 148 -15.47 9.58 18.29
N LEU A 149 -15.26 10.88 18.50
CA LEU A 149 -14.84 11.82 17.45
C LEU A 149 -13.45 11.46 16.91
N LEU A 150 -12.51 11.14 17.80
CA LEU A 150 -11.16 10.73 17.41
C LEU A 150 -11.17 9.43 16.60
N VAL A 151 -11.94 8.43 17.05
CA VAL A 151 -12.05 7.14 16.32
C VAL A 151 -12.67 7.35 14.94
N PHE A 152 -13.80 8.07 14.86
CA PHE A 152 -14.46 8.33 13.58
C PHE A 152 -13.59 9.18 12.65
N GLY A 153 -12.95 10.23 13.18
CA GLY A 153 -12.04 11.09 12.44
C GLY A 153 -10.83 10.34 11.89
N SER A 154 -10.25 9.43 12.66
CA SER A 154 -9.15 8.58 12.20
C SER A 154 -9.59 7.59 11.12
N LEU A 155 -10.75 6.95 11.28
CA LEU A 155 -11.30 6.06 10.25
C LEU A 155 -11.57 6.83 8.95
N PHE A 156 -12.18 8.01 9.06
CA PHE A 156 -12.42 8.88 7.91
C PHE A 156 -11.12 9.32 7.24
N LEU A 157 -10.13 9.74 8.02
CA LEU A 157 -8.80 10.11 7.51
C LEU A 157 -8.12 8.94 6.79
N THR A 158 -8.21 7.74 7.34
CA THR A 158 -7.64 6.52 6.74
C THR A 158 -8.29 6.21 5.39
N ILE A 159 -9.63 6.29 5.31
CA ILE A 159 -10.38 6.12 4.06
C ILE A 159 -10.04 7.23 3.06
N ALA A 160 -9.96 8.48 3.51
CA ALA A 160 -9.62 9.62 2.66
C ALA A 160 -8.20 9.48 2.08
N ILE A 161 -7.23 9.01 2.86
CA ILE A 161 -5.86 8.75 2.41
C ILE A 161 -5.80 7.58 1.43
N PHE A 162 -6.56 6.50 1.69
CA PHE A 162 -6.69 5.38 0.77
C PHE A 162 -7.21 5.85 -0.60
N ILE A 163 -8.35 6.55 -0.63
CA ILE A 163 -8.98 7.05 -1.85
C ILE A 163 -8.08 8.09 -2.53
N GLY A 164 -7.50 9.02 -1.75
CA GLY A 164 -6.59 10.04 -2.24
C GLY A 164 -5.34 9.48 -2.88
N ALA A 165 -4.77 8.40 -2.31
CA ALA A 165 -3.62 7.71 -2.90
C ALA A 165 -3.98 7.07 -4.25
N ILE A 166 -5.14 6.42 -4.37
CA ILE A 166 -5.62 5.86 -5.64
C ILE A 166 -5.84 6.96 -6.66
N TRP A 167 -6.54 8.02 -6.28
CA TRP A 167 -6.83 9.16 -7.15
C TRP A 167 -5.55 9.82 -7.68
N LEU A 168 -4.59 10.09 -6.79
CA LEU A 168 -3.32 10.68 -7.16
C LEU A 168 -2.50 9.77 -8.08
N SER A 169 -2.59 8.46 -7.89
CA SER A 169 -1.93 7.48 -8.76
C SER A 169 -2.47 7.51 -10.19
N LEU A 170 -3.77 7.77 -10.34
CA LEU A 170 -4.48 7.86 -11.62
C LEU A 170 -4.39 9.25 -12.27
N TRP A 171 -3.97 10.26 -11.51
CA TRP A 171 -3.97 11.64 -11.97
C TRP A 171 -2.97 11.88 -13.10
N GLY A 172 -3.45 12.37 -14.24
CA GLY A 172 -2.60 12.72 -15.38
C GLY A 172 -2.08 11.51 -16.17
N ILE A 173 -2.70 10.34 -16.03
CA ILE A 173 -2.43 9.20 -16.92
C ILE A 173 -3.07 9.50 -18.29
N ASP A 174 -2.27 9.37 -19.35
CA ASP A 174 -2.73 9.42 -20.73
C ASP A 174 -2.61 8.03 -21.38
N ASP A 175 -3.75 7.35 -21.56
CA ASP A 175 -3.82 6.04 -22.22
C ASP A 175 -3.76 6.13 -23.75
N SER A 176 -3.77 7.33 -24.33
CA SER A 176 -3.94 7.51 -25.78
C SER A 176 -2.68 7.21 -26.61
N GLN A 177 -1.49 7.17 -26.00
CA GLN A 177 -0.23 7.08 -26.76
C GLN A 177 0.70 5.93 -26.39
N SER A 178 0.48 5.20 -25.29
CA SER A 178 1.54 4.33 -24.76
C SER A 178 1.00 2.99 -24.24
N SER A 179 1.49 1.90 -24.83
CA SER A 179 1.40 0.57 -24.23
C SER A 179 2.74 0.27 -23.56
N SER A 180 2.74 0.11 -22.24
CA SER A 180 3.93 -0.32 -21.50
C SER A 180 4.21 -1.80 -21.73
N THR A 181 5.48 -2.18 -21.84
CA THR A 181 5.90 -3.60 -21.90
C THR A 181 5.89 -4.25 -20.52
N GLN A 182 5.95 -3.44 -19.46
CA GLN A 182 5.94 -3.89 -18.08
C GLN A 182 4.78 -3.28 -17.32
N CYS A 183 4.01 -4.13 -16.64
CA CYS A 183 2.90 -3.67 -15.81
C CYS A 183 3.37 -3.37 -14.39
N SER A 184 3.99 -2.20 -14.21
CA SER A 184 4.48 -1.72 -12.92
C SER A 184 3.90 -0.35 -12.59
N MET A 185 3.32 -0.23 -11.38
CA MET A 185 2.80 1.04 -10.90
C MET A 185 3.88 2.12 -10.79
N GLY A 186 5.13 1.75 -10.50
CA GLY A 186 6.23 2.74 -10.42
C GLY A 186 6.56 3.40 -11.75
N ILE A 187 6.31 2.70 -12.87
CA ILE A 187 6.55 3.19 -14.23
C ILE A 187 5.30 3.86 -14.79
N ASN A 188 4.11 3.34 -14.44
CA ASN A 188 2.85 3.71 -15.08
C ASN A 188 1.99 4.68 -14.26
N ALA A 189 2.34 5.00 -13.02
CA ALA A 189 1.63 5.98 -12.21
C ALA A 189 1.85 7.42 -12.69
N GLY A 190 0.91 8.30 -12.34
CA GLY A 190 0.99 9.72 -12.66
C GLY A 190 2.27 10.40 -12.16
N PRO A 191 2.68 11.52 -12.78
CA PRO A 191 3.98 12.17 -12.54
C PRO A 191 4.18 12.63 -11.08
N LEU A 192 3.10 12.95 -10.38
CA LEU A 192 3.15 13.40 -8.99
C LEU A 192 3.25 12.26 -7.98
N PHE A 193 2.96 11.03 -8.39
CA PHE A 193 2.85 9.89 -7.50
C PHE A 193 4.14 9.65 -6.70
N SER A 194 5.29 9.54 -7.39
CA SER A 194 6.57 9.24 -6.73
C SER A 194 7.01 10.35 -5.76
N VAL A 195 6.76 11.62 -6.09
CA VAL A 195 7.18 12.76 -5.26
C VAL A 195 6.34 12.82 -3.99
N VAL A 196 5.02 12.77 -4.12
CA VAL A 196 4.10 12.84 -2.97
C VAL A 196 4.29 11.62 -2.08
N TRP A 197 4.47 10.43 -2.67
CA TRP A 197 4.69 9.20 -1.91
C TRP A 197 5.99 9.24 -1.11
N SER A 198 7.07 9.72 -1.72
CA SER A 198 8.37 9.88 -1.03
C SER A 198 8.27 10.87 0.13
N PHE A 199 7.63 12.02 -0.10
CA PHE A 199 7.40 13.02 0.95
C PHE A 199 6.55 12.44 2.10
N PHE A 200 5.45 11.76 1.77
CA PHE A 200 4.58 11.12 2.74
C PHE A 200 5.31 10.06 3.58
N ALA A 201 6.13 9.22 2.95
CA ALA A 201 6.93 8.21 3.64
C ALA A 201 7.96 8.85 4.58
N GLN A 202 8.62 9.94 4.16
CA GLN A 202 9.57 10.67 5.00
C GLN A 202 8.90 11.32 6.20
N CYS A 203 7.78 12.02 6.00
CA CYS A 203 7.01 12.61 7.10
C CYS A 203 6.51 11.56 8.09
N SER A 204 6.00 10.43 7.59
CA SER A 204 5.54 9.34 8.44
C SER A 204 6.69 8.73 9.25
N THR A 205 7.85 8.54 8.63
CA THR A 205 9.05 8.02 9.31
C THR A 205 9.53 8.99 10.40
N LEU A 206 9.58 10.29 10.10
CA LEU A 206 9.91 11.32 11.09
C LEU A 206 8.95 11.33 12.27
N LEU A 207 7.65 11.19 12.03
CA LEU A 207 6.65 11.17 13.12
C LEU A 207 6.69 9.89 13.97
N VAL A 208 7.20 8.78 13.42
CA VAL A 208 7.29 7.50 14.14
C VAL A 208 8.61 7.38 14.93
N PHE A 209 9.72 7.90 14.40
CA PHE A 209 11.07 7.71 14.97
C PHE A 209 11.73 8.99 15.50
N GLY A 210 11.22 10.18 15.17
CA GLY A 210 11.73 11.47 15.63
C GLY A 210 11.05 11.91 16.92
#